data_AF-A0A1X7SSP8-F1
#
_entry.id   AF-A0A1X7SSP8-F1
#
_cell.length_a   1.000
_cell.length_b   1.000
_cell.length_c   1.000
_cell.angle_alpha   90.00
_cell.angle_beta   90.00
_cell.angle_gamma   90.00
#
_symmetry.space_group_name_H-M   'P 1'
#
loop_
_entity.id
_entity.type
_entity.pdbx_description
1 polymer ?
#
loop_
_entity_poly.entity_id
_entity_poly.type
_entity_poly.pdbx_seq_one_letter_code
_entity_poly.pdbx_strand_id
1 'polypeptide(L)'
;MIAIGKDSTNRTNEPIPESKNKVFNHPVPNLPMHQLYVLQPPPNKKMKVQFNAVIQKSLWKWEEGKSLVYIRFGHIMLGDWEFDIGPCILHRDAGGGFYTVRYDMSIDSDFIKSLRIGLPYKYTVYSPLIKVTKHQYECLHGAPPFECANTNRLLKVPKEKIVPGGFYRQFDTMILPDTKTKTTKGTVKKLFDLISLAEPNDPTASTIPTPAMMRCKCMEIHLQPTREILLSGSFKAKLDVSINGCVSLFRCVFLQWVEYRGDENRWEVPDIGSFLIDWIEALLVILNKQQSHAVTSAVLLACCLFKLNQIFNVPFSNEFRVALLQAMSLSITNGEKELEFLMSMIGESSEAKNFVIIVLVHYLRAVVKLQKPENAIVIVNALPLYHFLCYFSLPNQPTYISLHNITWGDAFLMIEMLKSTLKFITGFVQKHEENIQQLLQFDSKLLYIIPYICPLEDTSVLCNMLPLDLAIVWLAERLSLYTYNTNWRLISVTDFKMNICFRKPLGSIEKRIYKMSITK
;
A
#
# COMPACT_ATOMS: atom_id res chain seq x y z
N MET A 1 -26.24 -2.55 101.71
CA MET A 1 -24.86 -2.22 101.33
C MET A 1 -24.33 -3.42 100.55
N ILE A 2 -24.10 -3.22 99.24
CA ILE A 2 -23.53 -4.13 98.22
C ILE A 2 -24.12 -5.55 98.08
N ALA A 3 -24.76 -5.80 96.92
CA ALA A 3 -24.70 -7.05 96.14
C ALA A 3 -25.34 -6.77 94.76
N ILE A 4 -24.60 -6.83 93.66
CA ILE A 4 -24.46 -7.97 92.72
C ILE A 4 -25.81 -8.44 92.14
N GLY A 5 -25.92 -8.43 90.79
CA GLY A 5 -26.82 -9.32 90.07
C GLY A 5 -27.42 -8.76 88.79
N LYS A 6 -27.04 -9.36 87.65
CA LYS A 6 -27.68 -9.32 86.32
C LYS A 6 -29.19 -9.66 86.43
N ASP A 7 -30.11 -9.26 85.56
CA ASP A 7 -30.10 -9.47 84.11
C ASP A 7 -31.27 -8.73 83.43
N SER A 8 -31.13 -8.58 82.11
CA SER A 8 -32.16 -8.42 81.08
C SER A 8 -32.96 -7.10 80.98
N THR A 9 -32.78 -6.37 79.89
CA THR A 9 -33.70 -6.35 78.73
C THR A 9 -33.47 -5.13 77.82
N ASN A 10 -33.61 -5.39 76.52
CA ASN A 10 -34.03 -4.46 75.47
C ASN A 10 -33.14 -3.24 75.18
N ARG A 11 -32.34 -3.33 74.11
CA ARG A 11 -32.09 -2.18 73.25
C ARG A 11 -32.42 -2.49 71.79
N THR A 12 -33.50 -1.86 71.40
CA THR A 12 -34.01 -1.60 70.06
C THR A 12 -32.94 -1.14 69.08
N ASN A 13 -33.10 -1.65 67.87
CA ASN A 13 -32.42 -1.30 66.63
C ASN A 13 -32.28 0.22 66.40
N GLU A 14 -31.05 0.66 66.24
CA GLU A 14 -30.72 1.70 65.25
C GLU A 14 -29.59 1.14 64.37
N PRO A 15 -29.79 1.01 63.05
CA PRO A 15 -28.74 0.57 62.16
C PRO A 15 -27.72 1.70 62.04
N ILE A 16 -26.50 1.41 62.51
CA ILE A 16 -25.30 2.18 62.19
C ILE A 16 -25.23 2.29 60.66
N PRO A 17 -25.09 3.49 60.08
CA PRO A 17 -25.00 3.62 58.64
C PRO A 17 -23.73 2.93 58.17
N GLU A 18 -23.88 1.80 57.46
CA GLU A 18 -22.80 1.22 56.67
C GLU A 18 -22.35 2.28 55.67
N SER A 19 -21.25 2.95 56.01
CA SER A 19 -20.55 3.84 55.11
C SER A 19 -20.15 3.03 53.88
N LYS A 20 -20.67 3.49 52.74
CA LYS A 20 -20.34 3.02 51.40
C LYS A 20 -18.83 3.05 51.18
N ASN A 21 -18.15 1.95 51.46
CA ASN A 21 -16.82 1.65 50.91
C ASN A 21 -16.90 0.39 50.06
N LYS A 22 -17.68 0.45 48.98
CA LYS A 22 -17.37 -0.36 47.79
C LYS A 22 -16.14 0.28 47.14
N VAL A 23 -14.96 -0.07 47.63
CA VAL A 23 -13.71 0.18 46.91
C VAL A 23 -13.86 -0.52 45.56
N PHE A 24 -14.01 0.27 44.50
CA PHE A 24 -14.04 -0.25 43.14
C PHE A 24 -12.73 -1.00 42.91
N ASN A 25 -12.84 -2.31 42.70
CA ASN A 25 -11.74 -3.24 42.52
C ASN A 25 -11.12 -3.05 41.13
N HIS A 26 -10.54 -1.87 40.86
CA HIS A 26 -9.83 -1.61 39.61
C HIS A 26 -8.63 -2.57 39.50
N PRO A 27 -8.38 -3.16 38.33
CA PRO A 27 -7.15 -3.91 38.08
C PRO A 27 -5.96 -2.95 38.23
N VAL A 28 -4.95 -3.33 39.03
CA VAL A 28 -3.73 -2.52 39.20
C VAL A 28 -2.63 -3.16 38.35
N PRO A 29 -2.17 -2.50 37.26
CA PRO A 29 -1.02 -2.96 36.49
C PRO A 29 0.26 -2.89 37.33
N ASN A 30 1.20 -3.79 37.08
CA ASN A 30 2.50 -3.79 37.76
C ASN A 30 3.46 -2.81 37.07
N LEU A 31 3.31 -1.52 37.37
CA LEU A 31 4.14 -0.48 36.78
C LEU A 31 5.54 -0.45 37.42
N PRO A 32 6.60 -0.14 36.65
CA PRO A 32 7.94 -0.04 37.20
C PRO A 32 8.04 1.10 38.22
N MET A 33 8.57 0.81 39.41
CA MET A 33 8.77 1.81 40.47
C MET A 33 9.95 2.77 40.20
N HIS A 34 10.83 2.40 39.27
CA HIS A 34 12.00 3.17 38.88
C HIS A 34 11.98 3.44 37.38
N GLN A 35 12.64 4.51 36.96
CA GLN A 35 12.75 4.84 35.54
C GLN A 35 13.60 3.77 34.82
N LEU A 36 13.00 3.16 33.80
CA LEU A 36 13.71 2.25 32.91
C LEU A 36 14.52 3.10 31.92
N TYR A 37 15.83 3.25 32.15
CA TYR A 37 16.70 4.15 31.38
C TYR A 37 16.65 3.90 29.87
N VAL A 38 16.52 2.63 29.45
CA VAL A 38 16.40 2.28 28.03
C VAL A 38 15.14 2.84 27.36
N LEU A 39 14.10 3.19 28.13
CA LEU A 39 12.86 3.82 27.64
C LEU A 39 12.89 5.35 27.75
N GLN A 40 13.94 5.91 28.36
CA GLN A 40 14.18 7.35 28.45
C GLN A 40 15.56 7.71 27.87
N PRO A 41 15.82 7.31 26.60
CA PRO A 41 17.13 7.56 25.99
C PRO A 41 17.36 9.06 25.77
N PRO A 42 18.63 9.51 25.81
CA PRO A 42 18.97 10.86 25.40
C PRO A 42 18.63 11.09 23.91
N PRO A 43 18.40 12.34 23.46
CA PRO A 43 17.95 12.64 22.10
C PRO A 43 18.83 12.04 20.99
N ASN A 44 20.15 11.98 21.22
CA ASN A 44 21.13 11.43 20.29
C ASN A 44 21.19 9.89 20.25
N LYS A 45 20.38 9.19 21.06
CA LYS A 45 20.22 7.73 21.04
C LYS A 45 18.77 7.27 20.88
N LYS A 46 17.84 8.20 20.93
CA LYS A 46 16.40 7.92 20.94
C LYS A 46 15.92 7.43 19.58
N MET A 47 15.33 6.25 19.53
CA MET A 47 14.49 5.80 18.43
C MET A 47 13.04 5.61 18.90
N LYS A 48 12.10 5.62 17.96
CA LYS A 48 10.67 5.41 18.23
C LYS A 48 10.21 4.10 17.60
N VAL A 49 9.53 3.27 18.38
CA VAL A 49 8.85 2.05 17.92
C VAL A 49 7.37 2.19 18.21
N GLN A 50 6.53 2.11 17.18
CA GLN A 50 5.09 2.09 17.32
C GLN A 50 4.58 0.67 17.11
N PHE A 51 4.00 0.07 18.14
CA PHE A 51 3.33 -1.21 18.09
C PHE A 51 1.87 -0.99 17.68
N ASN A 52 1.39 -1.79 16.75
CA ASN A 52 0.02 -1.77 16.26
C ASN A 52 -0.51 -3.20 16.24
N ALA A 53 -1.62 -3.47 16.89
CA ALA A 53 -2.27 -4.78 16.91
C ALA A 53 -3.79 -4.63 16.77
N VAL A 54 -4.49 -5.76 16.69
CA VAL A 54 -5.97 -5.79 16.70
C VAL A 54 -6.42 -6.66 17.86
N ILE A 55 -7.45 -6.21 18.59
CA ILE A 55 -8.12 -7.02 19.61
C ILE A 55 -9.60 -7.14 19.29
N GLN A 56 -10.17 -8.33 19.43
CA GLN A 56 -11.62 -8.53 19.35
C GLN A 56 -12.20 -8.62 20.75
N LYS A 57 -12.87 -7.56 21.22
CA LYS A 57 -13.32 -7.46 22.62
C LYS A 57 -14.24 -8.60 23.04
N SER A 58 -15.07 -9.12 22.12
CA SER A 58 -16.02 -10.20 22.39
C SER A 58 -15.37 -11.55 22.76
N LEU A 59 -14.09 -11.75 22.44
CA LEU A 59 -13.35 -12.95 22.84
C LEU A 59 -12.79 -12.84 24.26
N TRP A 60 -12.72 -11.63 24.80
CA TRP A 60 -12.18 -11.36 26.12
C TRP A 60 -13.31 -11.12 27.12
N LYS A 61 -13.06 -11.39 28.40
CA LYS A 61 -13.91 -10.89 29.48
C LYS A 61 -13.70 -9.38 29.59
N TRP A 62 -14.34 -8.61 28.73
CA TRP A 62 -14.10 -7.17 28.58
C TRP A 62 -15.14 -6.35 29.34
N GLU A 63 -14.70 -5.40 30.17
CA GLU A 63 -15.57 -4.37 30.76
C GLU A 63 -15.22 -3.01 30.19
N GLU A 64 -16.18 -2.35 29.53
CA GLU A 64 -15.90 -1.07 28.87
C GLU A 64 -15.52 0.03 29.87
N GLY A 65 -14.51 0.82 29.48
CA GLY A 65 -13.94 1.87 30.31
C GLY A 65 -13.09 1.37 31.49
N LYS A 66 -12.98 0.06 31.72
CA LYS A 66 -12.18 -0.51 32.82
C LYS A 66 -11.13 -1.53 32.38
N SER A 67 -11.39 -2.26 31.29
CA SER A 67 -10.42 -3.15 30.68
C SER A 67 -9.35 -2.37 29.92
N LEU A 68 -8.10 -2.80 30.06
CA LEU A 68 -6.93 -2.13 29.50
C LEU A 68 -5.97 -3.16 28.91
N VAL A 69 -5.15 -2.72 27.95
CA VAL A 69 -4.10 -3.54 27.33
C VAL A 69 -2.74 -2.95 27.67
N TYR A 70 -1.78 -3.78 28.04
CA TYR A 70 -0.39 -3.45 28.31
C TYR A 70 0.54 -4.38 27.53
N ILE A 71 1.82 -4.04 27.46
CA ILE A 71 2.87 -4.88 26.86
C ILE A 71 3.88 -5.23 27.95
N ARG A 72 4.32 -6.49 27.99
CA ARG A 72 5.44 -6.94 28.82
C ARG A 72 6.57 -7.44 27.93
N PHE A 73 7.80 -7.29 28.41
CA PHE A 73 9.02 -7.58 27.64
C PHE A 73 9.91 -8.57 28.38
N GLY A 74 10.45 -9.55 27.67
CA GLY A 74 11.34 -10.59 28.20
C GLY A 74 12.80 -10.20 28.22
N HIS A 75 13.10 -9.00 28.69
CA HIS A 75 14.48 -8.53 28.83
C HIS A 75 14.66 -7.86 30.19
N ILE A 76 15.76 -8.15 30.87
CA ILE A 76 16.05 -7.67 32.23
C ILE A 76 15.97 -6.14 32.37
N MET A 77 16.49 -5.40 31.38
CA MET A 77 16.41 -3.92 31.31
C MET A 77 14.98 -3.37 31.20
N LEU A 78 13.99 -4.23 30.91
CA LEU A 78 12.58 -3.89 30.77
C LEU A 78 11.70 -4.66 31.76
N GLY A 79 12.30 -5.31 32.77
CA GLY A 79 11.59 -5.99 33.85
C GLY A 79 11.38 -7.48 33.67
N ASP A 80 11.93 -8.13 32.64
CA ASP A 80 11.87 -9.59 32.45
C ASP A 80 10.49 -10.21 32.72
N TRP A 81 9.47 -9.73 32.02
CA TRP A 81 8.05 -10.11 32.16
C TRP A 81 7.34 -9.66 33.44
N GLU A 82 8.00 -8.95 34.35
CA GLU A 82 7.38 -8.47 35.59
C GLU A 82 6.62 -7.16 35.39
N PHE A 83 7.16 -6.23 34.60
CA PHE A 83 6.60 -4.89 34.47
C PHE A 83 5.66 -4.72 33.27
N ASP A 84 4.53 -4.05 33.53
CA ASP A 84 3.58 -3.60 32.53
C ASP A 84 4.01 -2.26 31.93
N ILE A 85 4.12 -2.23 30.60
CA ILE A 85 4.47 -1.05 29.82
C ILE A 85 3.22 -0.59 29.05
N GLY A 86 2.76 0.63 29.32
CA GLY A 86 1.50 1.14 28.79
C GLY A 86 0.86 2.19 29.70
N PRO A 87 -0.48 2.36 29.63
CA PRO A 87 -1.44 1.58 28.85
C PRO A 87 -1.29 1.76 27.33
N CYS A 88 -1.71 0.76 26.56
CA CYS A 88 -1.90 0.91 25.12
C CYS A 88 -3.15 1.75 24.82
N ILE A 89 -3.09 2.50 23.74
CA ILE A 89 -4.21 3.30 23.21
C ILE A 89 -5.12 2.37 22.41
N LEU A 90 -6.41 2.34 22.77
CA LEU A 90 -7.45 1.67 21.99
C LEU A 90 -8.12 2.69 21.07
N HIS A 91 -7.98 2.52 19.76
CA HIS A 91 -8.65 3.34 18.75
C HIS A 91 -10.05 2.81 18.45
N ARG A 92 -10.85 3.59 17.69
CA ARG A 92 -12.26 3.30 17.35
C ARG A 92 -12.47 1.87 16.83
N ASP A 93 -13.70 1.37 17.04
CA ASP A 93 -14.18 0.10 16.50
C ASP A 93 -14.01 0.08 14.98
N ALA A 94 -13.27 -0.91 14.48
CA ALA A 94 -13.06 -1.18 13.06
C ALA A 94 -14.20 -2.04 12.47
N GLY A 95 -15.30 -2.19 13.20
CA GLY A 95 -16.47 -2.99 12.87
C GLY A 95 -16.36 -4.40 13.46
N GLY A 96 -17.51 -5.03 13.76
CA GLY A 96 -17.55 -6.43 14.23
C GLY A 96 -16.93 -6.68 15.60
N GLY A 97 -16.74 -5.63 16.42
CA GLY A 97 -16.12 -5.72 17.73
C GLY A 97 -14.59 -5.79 17.72
N PHE A 98 -13.96 -5.43 16.58
CA PHE A 98 -12.51 -5.36 16.44
C PHE A 98 -12.01 -3.94 16.73
N TYR A 99 -10.96 -3.83 17.54
CA TYR A 99 -10.37 -2.55 17.93
C TYR A 99 -8.88 -2.55 17.62
N THR A 100 -8.37 -1.43 17.13
CA THR A 100 -6.93 -1.25 16.96
C THR A 100 -6.27 -0.88 18.28
N VAL A 101 -5.23 -1.60 18.67
CA VAL A 101 -4.38 -1.34 19.82
C VAL A 101 -3.09 -0.68 19.35
N ARG A 102 -2.70 0.45 19.93
CA ARG A 102 -1.47 1.17 19.60
C ARG A 102 -0.64 1.48 20.84
N TYR A 103 0.67 1.29 20.77
CA TYR A 103 1.60 1.78 21.78
C TYR A 103 2.81 2.45 21.12
N ASP A 104 3.09 3.69 21.54
CA ASP A 104 4.19 4.50 21.01
C ASP A 104 5.37 4.48 21.99
N MET A 105 6.35 3.64 21.75
CA MET A 105 7.53 3.45 22.59
C MET A 105 8.69 4.34 22.14
N SER A 106 9.33 5.04 23.08
CA SER A 106 10.67 5.62 22.88
C SER A 106 11.69 4.68 23.49
N ILE A 107 12.74 4.31 22.75
CA ILE A 107 13.74 3.33 23.22
C ILE A 107 15.14 3.68 22.73
N ASP A 108 16.16 3.31 23.50
CA ASP A 108 17.57 3.47 23.13
C ASP A 108 17.91 2.60 21.90
N SER A 109 18.40 3.25 20.85
CA SER A 109 18.80 2.58 19.61
C SER A 109 20.02 1.67 19.81
N ASP A 110 20.94 1.99 20.71
CA ASP A 110 22.09 1.14 21.01
C ASP A 110 21.66 -0.12 21.78
N PHE A 111 20.66 0.01 22.66
CA PHE A 111 20.03 -1.14 23.30
C PHE A 111 19.44 -2.08 22.26
N ILE A 112 18.64 -1.57 21.31
CA ILE A 112 18.04 -2.40 20.25
C ILE A 112 19.13 -3.06 19.39
N LYS A 113 20.23 -2.36 19.06
CA LYS A 113 21.37 -2.94 18.35
C LYS A 113 22.06 -4.08 19.11
N SER A 114 22.07 -4.02 20.44
CA SER A 114 22.75 -5.02 21.28
C SER A 114 22.02 -6.35 21.38
N LEU A 115 20.74 -6.40 20.98
CA LEU A 115 19.92 -7.60 21.06
C LEU A 115 20.34 -8.63 20.02
N ARG A 116 20.71 -9.84 20.47
CA ARG A 116 21.20 -10.92 19.60
C ARG A 116 20.14 -11.47 18.64
N ILE A 117 18.94 -11.76 19.15
CA ILE A 117 17.84 -12.37 18.39
C ILE A 117 16.65 -11.41 18.19
N GLY A 118 16.62 -10.29 18.91
CA GLY A 118 15.50 -9.36 18.98
C GLY A 118 14.97 -9.19 20.40
N LEU A 119 13.93 -8.38 20.56
CA LEU A 119 13.30 -8.11 21.86
C LEU A 119 12.01 -8.92 21.99
N PRO A 120 11.95 -9.95 22.85
CA PRO A 120 10.72 -10.70 23.08
C PRO A 120 9.69 -9.87 23.87
N TYR A 121 8.42 -9.97 23.50
CA TYR A 121 7.32 -9.26 24.15
C TYR A 121 5.98 -9.96 23.99
N LYS A 122 5.01 -9.55 24.81
CA LYS A 122 3.66 -10.11 24.81
C LYS A 122 2.63 -9.08 25.28
N TYR A 123 1.46 -9.07 24.65
CA TYR A 123 0.32 -8.27 25.13
C TYR A 123 -0.34 -8.92 26.35
N THR A 124 -0.74 -8.07 27.29
CA THR A 124 -1.43 -8.46 28.52
C THR A 124 -2.74 -7.69 28.62
N VAL A 125 -3.85 -8.40 28.79
CA VAL A 125 -5.19 -7.80 28.88
C VAL A 125 -5.67 -7.84 30.32
N TYR A 126 -5.91 -6.65 30.88
CA TYR A 126 -6.45 -6.45 32.22
C TYR A 126 -7.96 -6.36 32.17
N SER A 127 -8.63 -7.04 33.10
CA SER A 127 -10.06 -6.95 33.26
C SER A 127 -10.49 -7.16 34.71
N PRO A 128 -11.38 -6.29 35.23
CA PRO A 128 -11.98 -6.48 36.56
C PRO A 128 -12.85 -7.75 36.64
N LEU A 129 -13.26 -8.32 35.51
CA LEU A 129 -14.05 -9.55 35.44
C LEU A 129 -13.20 -10.82 35.65
N ILE A 130 -11.87 -10.70 35.66
CA ILE A 130 -10.93 -11.80 35.92
C ILE A 130 -10.61 -11.83 37.43
N LYS A 131 -11.02 -12.90 38.11
CA LYS A 131 -11.02 -12.96 39.58
C LYS A 131 -9.65 -13.20 40.24
N VAL A 132 -8.71 -13.87 39.57
CA VAL A 132 -7.48 -14.38 40.22
C VAL A 132 -6.32 -13.39 40.08
N THR A 133 -5.80 -13.23 38.87
CA THR A 133 -4.65 -12.35 38.58
C THR A 133 -5.07 -10.97 38.05
N LYS A 134 -6.37 -10.77 37.79
CA LYS A 134 -6.98 -9.59 37.12
C LYS A 134 -6.39 -9.27 35.72
N HIS A 135 -5.51 -10.12 35.19
CA HIS A 135 -4.93 -10.02 33.86
C HIS A 135 -4.74 -11.40 33.23
N GLN A 136 -4.70 -11.42 31.90
CA GLN A 136 -4.41 -12.62 31.11
C GLN A 136 -3.45 -12.24 29.97
N TYR A 137 -2.43 -13.07 29.77
CA TYR A 137 -1.51 -12.99 28.64
C TYR A 137 -2.22 -13.40 27.34
N GLU A 138 -1.81 -12.81 26.22
CA GLU A 138 -2.22 -13.31 24.92
C GLU A 138 -1.65 -14.72 24.63
N CYS A 139 -2.37 -15.45 23.78
CA CYS A 139 -1.90 -16.68 23.17
C CYS A 139 -1.73 -16.49 21.66
N LEU A 140 -0.60 -16.95 21.11
CA LEU A 140 -0.28 -16.86 19.69
C LEU A 140 -0.73 -18.14 18.97
N HIS A 141 -2.04 -18.23 18.73
CA HIS A 141 -2.69 -19.38 18.10
C HIS A 141 -2.12 -19.70 16.72
N GLY A 142 -1.64 -20.93 16.52
CA GLY A 142 -0.99 -21.39 15.29
C GLY A 142 0.45 -20.89 15.04
N ALA A 143 1.13 -20.34 16.05
CA ALA A 143 2.54 -19.97 15.96
C ALA A 143 3.49 -21.18 16.03
N PRO A 144 4.61 -21.20 15.27
CA PRO A 144 5.63 -22.23 15.36
C PRO A 144 6.58 -22.01 16.56
N PRO A 145 7.29 -23.04 17.05
CA PRO A 145 7.18 -24.46 16.64
C PRO A 145 5.94 -25.14 17.23
N PHE A 146 5.36 -24.57 18.29
CA PHE A 146 4.13 -25.03 18.92
C PHE A 146 3.28 -23.83 19.35
N GLU A 147 1.97 -23.99 19.26
CA GLU A 147 1.03 -23.09 19.93
C GLU A 147 1.13 -23.32 21.44
N CYS A 148 1.72 -22.37 22.16
CA CYS A 148 1.78 -22.46 23.61
C CYS A 148 1.78 -21.08 24.26
N ALA A 149 1.38 -21.03 25.53
CA ALA A 149 1.41 -19.83 26.36
C ALA A 149 2.82 -19.23 26.51
N ASN A 150 3.88 -20.00 26.26
CA ASN A 150 5.27 -19.56 26.36
C ASN A 150 5.84 -19.00 25.04
N THR A 151 5.09 -19.07 23.94
CA THR A 151 5.51 -18.46 22.67
C THR A 151 5.29 -16.95 22.75
N ASN A 152 6.33 -16.18 22.44
CA ASN A 152 6.36 -14.73 22.55
C ASN A 152 6.47 -14.08 21.17
N ARG A 153 6.00 -12.84 21.03
CA ARG A 153 6.31 -12.03 19.85
C ARG A 153 7.76 -11.59 19.94
N LEU A 154 8.43 -11.45 18.80
CA LEU A 154 9.83 -11.03 18.75
C LEU A 154 9.98 -9.78 17.90
N LEU A 155 10.32 -8.66 18.53
CA LEU A 155 10.54 -7.40 17.82
C LEU A 155 11.92 -7.45 17.16
N LYS A 156 11.91 -7.41 15.83
CA LYS A 156 13.11 -7.31 15.01
C LYS A 156 13.07 -6.05 14.15
N VAL A 157 13.81 -5.03 14.57
CA VAL A 157 13.96 -3.81 13.78
C VAL A 157 15.04 -4.03 12.72
N PRO A 158 14.78 -3.72 11.43
CA PRO A 158 15.80 -3.79 10.39
C PRO A 158 17.00 -2.89 10.72
N LYS A 159 18.22 -3.39 10.49
CA LYS A 159 19.48 -2.72 10.91
C LYS A 159 19.58 -1.29 10.41
N GLU A 160 19.15 -1.04 9.18
CA GLU A 160 19.14 0.27 8.53
C GLU A 160 18.19 1.28 9.21
N LYS A 161 17.22 0.81 10.00
CA LYS A 161 16.28 1.65 10.75
C LYS A 161 16.70 1.88 12.20
N ILE A 162 17.70 1.15 12.71
CA ILE A 162 18.17 1.29 14.09
C ILE A 162 19.18 2.44 14.17
N VAL A 163 18.68 3.66 14.09
CA VAL A 163 19.46 4.90 14.18
C VAL A 163 18.82 5.88 15.15
N PRO A 164 19.60 6.80 15.75
CA PRO A 164 19.03 7.93 16.48
C PRO A 164 18.05 8.72 15.62
N GLY A 165 16.91 9.11 16.21
CA GLY A 165 15.77 9.72 15.51
C GLY A 165 14.96 8.74 14.64
N GLY A 166 15.39 7.48 14.51
CA GLY A 166 14.74 6.46 13.69
C GLY A 166 13.31 6.15 14.17
N PHE A 167 12.46 5.78 13.22
CA PHE A 167 11.07 5.40 13.47
C PHE A 167 10.73 4.07 12.82
N TYR A 168 10.22 3.14 13.62
CA TYR A 168 9.79 1.82 13.18
C TYR A 168 8.34 1.55 13.59
N ARG A 169 7.52 1.06 12.65
CA ARG A 169 6.16 0.59 12.92
C ARG A 169 6.16 -0.94 12.89
N GLN A 170 5.81 -1.53 14.02
CA GLN A 170 5.55 -2.95 14.20
C GLN A 170 4.03 -3.18 14.05
N PHE A 171 3.64 -4.08 13.16
CA PHE A 171 2.24 -4.53 13.04
C PHE A 171 2.11 -5.99 13.44
N ASP A 172 1.32 -6.23 14.47
CA ASP A 172 1.11 -7.49 15.12
C ASP A 172 -0.19 -8.14 14.68
N THR A 173 -0.26 -9.46 14.84
CA THR A 173 -1.49 -10.23 14.62
C THR A 173 -2.45 -9.97 15.76
N MET A 174 -3.66 -10.54 15.64
CA MET A 174 -4.70 -10.37 16.65
C MET A 174 -4.25 -10.79 18.06
N ILE A 175 -4.60 -9.98 19.05
CA ILE A 175 -4.41 -10.25 20.48
C ILE A 175 -5.56 -11.16 20.92
N LEU A 176 -5.24 -12.42 21.22
CA LEU A 176 -6.21 -13.47 21.51
C LEU A 176 -6.01 -14.06 22.90
N PRO A 177 -7.09 -14.47 23.59
CA PRO A 177 -6.99 -15.11 24.88
C PRO A 177 -6.48 -16.54 24.73
N ASP A 178 -5.94 -17.08 25.82
CA ASP A 178 -5.69 -18.51 25.96
C ASP A 178 -7.04 -19.22 26.20
N THR A 179 -7.60 -19.83 25.15
CA THR A 179 -8.90 -20.51 25.18
C THR A 179 -8.83 -21.81 24.38
N LYS A 180 -9.57 -22.84 24.83
CA LYS A 180 -9.71 -24.10 24.11
C LYS A 180 -10.33 -23.86 22.72
N THR A 181 -9.65 -24.30 21.67
CA THR A 181 -10.05 -24.09 20.27
C THR A 181 -10.97 -25.20 19.77
N LYS A 182 -12.08 -24.84 19.10
CA LYS A 182 -12.82 -25.77 18.23
C LYS A 182 -12.23 -25.71 16.83
N THR A 183 -11.46 -26.72 16.42
CA THR A 183 -10.96 -26.82 15.04
C THR A 183 -12.09 -27.21 14.09
N THR A 184 -12.49 -26.27 13.23
CA THR A 184 -13.44 -26.51 12.12
C THR A 184 -12.94 -27.64 11.23
N LYS A 185 -13.82 -28.61 10.92
CA LYS A 185 -13.49 -29.83 10.17
C LYS A 185 -13.01 -29.50 8.76
N GLY A 186 -11.71 -29.70 8.51
CA GLY A 186 -11.08 -29.73 7.19
C GLY A 186 -10.02 -30.84 7.13
N THR A 187 -9.91 -31.51 5.98
CA THR A 187 -9.49 -32.91 5.75
C THR A 187 -8.05 -33.32 6.14
N VAL A 188 -7.25 -32.47 6.78
CA VAL A 188 -5.87 -32.83 7.25
C VAL A 188 -5.87 -33.22 8.73
N LYS A 189 -7.00 -33.77 9.20
CA LYS A 189 -7.35 -33.95 10.61
C LYS A 189 -7.16 -35.39 11.10
N LYS A 190 -5.98 -35.97 10.92
CA LYS A 190 -5.65 -37.29 11.51
C LYS A 190 -4.37 -37.35 12.33
N LEU A 191 -3.47 -36.37 12.23
CA LEU A 191 -2.23 -36.37 13.03
C LEU A 191 -2.27 -35.40 14.22
N PHE A 192 -2.98 -34.27 14.11
CA PHE A 192 -3.10 -33.28 15.21
C PHE A 192 -4.18 -33.63 16.25
N ASP A 193 -5.20 -34.41 15.87
CA ASP A 193 -6.28 -34.85 16.78
C ASP A 193 -5.80 -35.86 17.84
N LEU A 194 -4.62 -36.47 17.65
CA LEU A 194 -4.03 -37.40 18.63
C LEU A 194 -3.24 -36.69 19.74
N ILE A 195 -2.92 -35.40 19.56
CA ILE A 195 -2.12 -34.61 20.51
C ILE A 195 -2.98 -33.55 21.22
N SER A 196 -4.10 -33.15 20.63
CA SER A 196 -4.99 -32.13 21.19
C SER A 196 -6.20 -32.80 21.85
N LEU A 197 -6.22 -32.84 23.18
CA LEU A 197 -7.34 -33.26 24.05
C LEU A 197 -8.55 -32.29 23.94
N ALA A 198 -9.07 -32.07 22.72
CA ALA A 198 -10.24 -31.24 22.50
C ALA A 198 -11.48 -32.13 22.33
N GLU A 199 -12.31 -32.19 23.37
CA GLU A 199 -13.63 -32.82 23.27
C GLU A 199 -14.50 -32.01 22.28
N PRO A 200 -15.12 -32.67 21.27
CA PRO A 200 -15.79 -31.99 20.16
C PRO A 200 -17.02 -31.16 20.54
N ASN A 201 -17.50 -31.22 21.80
CA ASN A 201 -18.75 -30.61 22.25
C ASN A 201 -18.64 -29.76 23.53
N ASP A 202 -17.49 -29.13 23.80
CA ASP A 202 -17.40 -28.19 24.94
C ASP A 202 -18.19 -26.89 24.63
N PRO A 203 -19.25 -26.55 25.37
CA PRO A 203 -20.02 -25.31 25.19
C PRO A 203 -19.23 -24.04 25.59
N THR A 204 -18.08 -24.19 26.25
CA THR A 204 -17.19 -23.07 26.66
C THR A 204 -16.07 -22.78 25.67
N ALA A 205 -15.85 -23.64 24.67
CA ALA A 205 -14.79 -23.46 23.69
C ALA A 205 -15.20 -22.44 22.60
N SER A 206 -14.43 -21.35 22.52
CA SER A 206 -14.55 -20.30 21.51
C SER A 206 -13.88 -20.73 20.20
N THR A 207 -14.53 -20.44 19.06
CA THR A 207 -13.93 -20.65 17.74
C THR A 207 -12.92 -19.54 17.47
N ILE A 208 -11.64 -19.89 17.45
CA ILE A 208 -10.57 -18.96 17.10
C ILE A 208 -10.36 -19.00 15.58
N PRO A 209 -10.27 -17.83 14.90
CA PRO A 209 -9.96 -17.79 13.48
C PRO A 209 -8.61 -18.45 13.16
N THR A 210 -8.50 -19.05 11.98
CA THR A 210 -7.21 -19.59 11.51
C THR A 210 -6.17 -18.47 11.35
N PRO A 211 -4.86 -18.76 11.40
CA PRO A 211 -3.81 -17.76 11.19
C PRO A 211 -3.98 -16.93 9.92
N ALA A 212 -4.44 -17.54 8.82
CA ALA A 212 -4.76 -16.84 7.58
C ALA A 212 -5.90 -15.83 7.77
N MET A 213 -7.04 -16.27 8.34
CA MET A 213 -8.19 -15.40 8.58
C MET A 213 -7.84 -14.24 9.52
N MET A 214 -7.08 -14.51 10.58
CA MET A 214 -6.60 -13.48 11.51
C MET A 214 -5.78 -12.41 10.80
N ARG A 215 -4.82 -12.83 9.97
CA ARG A 215 -3.91 -11.91 9.27
C ARG A 215 -4.64 -11.10 8.22
N CYS A 216 -5.51 -11.73 7.42
CA CYS A 216 -6.37 -11.02 6.48
C CYS A 216 -7.22 -9.96 7.19
N LYS A 217 -7.81 -10.31 8.35
CA LYS A 217 -8.61 -9.33 9.12
C LYS A 217 -7.76 -8.19 9.68
N CYS A 218 -6.58 -8.47 10.21
CA CYS A 218 -5.65 -7.44 10.68
C CYS A 218 -5.20 -6.52 9.53
N MET A 219 -4.89 -7.10 8.37
CA MET A 219 -4.56 -6.35 7.16
C MET A 219 -5.71 -5.44 6.73
N GLU A 220 -6.93 -5.97 6.61
CA GLU A 220 -8.12 -5.18 6.26
C GLU A 220 -8.27 -3.96 7.17
N ILE A 221 -8.19 -4.16 8.49
CA ILE A 221 -8.32 -3.10 9.49
C ILE A 221 -7.20 -2.07 9.37
N HIS A 222 -5.95 -2.50 9.28
CA HIS A 222 -4.81 -1.57 9.20
C HIS A 222 -4.63 -0.91 7.83
N LEU A 223 -5.16 -1.52 6.76
CA LEU A 223 -5.18 -0.95 5.42
C LEU A 223 -6.34 0.02 5.22
N GLN A 224 -7.38 -0.02 6.05
CA GLN A 224 -8.55 0.85 5.91
C GLN A 224 -8.19 2.34 5.92
N PRO A 225 -7.34 2.86 6.84
CA PRO A 225 -6.88 4.25 6.76
C PRO A 225 -6.11 4.54 5.47
N THR A 226 -5.25 3.62 5.02
CA THR A 226 -4.54 3.77 3.74
C THR A 226 -5.51 3.86 2.57
N ARG A 227 -6.54 3.01 2.55
CA ARG A 227 -7.61 3.04 1.57
C ARG A 227 -8.33 4.38 1.59
N GLU A 228 -8.71 4.88 2.76
CA GLU A 228 -9.37 6.19 2.89
C GLU A 228 -8.49 7.33 2.38
N ILE A 229 -7.18 7.30 2.64
CA ILE A 229 -6.25 8.32 2.12
C ILE A 229 -6.11 8.16 0.60
N LEU A 230 -6.01 6.94 0.06
CA LEU A 230 -6.02 6.67 -1.39
C LEU A 230 -7.31 7.13 -2.06
N LEU A 231 -8.47 6.99 -1.42
CA LEU A 231 -9.73 7.43 -2.01
C LEU A 231 -9.96 8.94 -1.86
N SER A 232 -9.45 9.57 -0.80
CA SER A 232 -9.60 11.01 -0.56
C SER A 232 -8.50 11.88 -1.18
N GLY A 233 -7.36 11.29 -1.55
CA GLY A 233 -6.19 12.02 -2.03
C GLY A 233 -5.44 12.82 -0.94
N SER A 234 -5.83 12.72 0.35
CA SER A 234 -5.36 13.64 1.40
C SER A 234 -3.96 13.32 1.97
N PHE A 235 -2.97 13.10 1.11
CA PHE A 235 -1.62 12.63 1.49
C PHE A 235 -0.69 13.72 2.07
N LYS A 236 -1.21 14.76 2.74
CA LYS A 236 -0.47 16.00 3.12
C LYS A 236 0.90 15.75 3.81
N ALA A 237 1.13 14.57 4.38
CA ALA A 237 2.43 14.13 4.86
C ALA A 237 3.26 13.44 3.76
N LYS A 238 4.52 13.87 3.59
CA LYS A 238 5.53 13.39 2.63
C LYS A 238 5.29 11.96 2.12
N LEU A 239 5.19 11.83 0.79
CA LEU A 239 5.08 10.60 -0.01
C LEU A 239 5.74 9.36 0.62
N ASP A 240 7.00 9.48 1.03
CA ASP A 240 7.80 8.38 1.53
C ASP A 240 7.29 7.80 2.87
N VAL A 241 6.70 8.63 3.74
CA VAL A 241 6.10 8.17 5.00
C VAL A 241 4.89 7.27 4.72
N SER A 242 4.06 7.66 3.74
CA SER A 242 2.89 6.92 3.32
C SER A 242 3.28 5.58 2.68
N ILE A 243 4.25 5.60 1.76
CA ILE A 243 4.77 4.38 1.11
C ILE A 243 5.40 3.44 2.14
N ASN A 244 6.31 3.95 2.96
CA ASN A 244 7.01 3.13 3.95
C ASN A 244 6.06 2.57 5.02
N GLY A 245 5.00 3.31 5.36
CA GLY A 245 3.93 2.83 6.22
C GLY A 245 3.23 1.60 5.62
N CYS A 246 2.83 1.66 4.34
CA CYS A 246 2.20 0.55 3.64
C CYS A 246 3.13 -0.66 3.52
N VAL A 247 4.39 -0.42 3.11
CA VAL A 247 5.40 -1.48 2.99
C VAL A 247 5.68 -2.14 4.35
N SER A 248 5.77 -1.35 5.43
CA SER A 248 5.92 -1.88 6.79
C SER A 248 4.73 -2.74 7.22
N LEU A 249 3.50 -2.30 6.92
CA LEU A 249 2.30 -3.08 7.22
C LEU A 249 2.32 -4.44 6.53
N PHE A 250 2.56 -4.45 5.22
CA PHE A 250 2.70 -5.70 4.48
C PHE A 250 3.82 -6.57 5.07
N ARG A 251 5.04 -6.04 5.22
CA ARG A 251 6.18 -6.77 5.80
C ARG A 251 5.83 -7.48 7.12
N CYS A 252 5.21 -6.75 8.05
CA CYS A 252 4.95 -7.25 9.38
C CYS A 252 3.78 -8.24 9.44
N VAL A 253 2.78 -8.14 8.54
CA VAL A 253 1.66 -9.09 8.52
C VAL A 253 1.98 -10.35 7.71
N PHE A 254 2.79 -10.26 6.66
CA PHE A 254 3.23 -11.43 5.89
C PHE A 254 4.12 -12.36 6.71
N LEU A 255 5.02 -11.81 7.53
CA LEU A 255 5.96 -12.56 8.35
C LEU A 255 6.05 -11.93 9.74
N GLN A 256 5.74 -12.72 10.77
CA GLN A 256 5.99 -12.33 12.15
C GLN A 256 7.09 -13.21 12.74
N TRP A 257 7.96 -12.58 13.51
CA TRP A 257 8.96 -13.30 14.28
C TRP A 257 8.39 -13.62 15.65
N VAL A 258 8.56 -14.86 16.07
CA VAL A 258 8.20 -15.32 17.40
C VAL A 258 9.42 -15.92 18.07
N GLU A 259 9.44 -15.86 19.39
CA GLU A 259 10.47 -16.45 20.22
C GLU A 259 9.86 -17.61 21.00
N TYR A 260 10.59 -18.73 21.05
CA TYR A 260 10.24 -19.88 21.86
C TYR A 260 11.52 -20.47 22.48
N ARG A 261 11.61 -20.44 23.81
CA ARG A 261 12.74 -20.98 24.60
C ARG A 261 14.12 -20.44 24.21
N GLY A 262 14.19 -19.16 23.86
CA GLY A 262 15.40 -18.46 23.43
C GLY A 262 15.69 -18.58 21.93
N ASP A 263 14.91 -19.35 21.19
CA ASP A 263 15.08 -19.52 19.75
C ASP A 263 14.10 -18.67 18.95
N GLU A 264 14.57 -18.08 17.86
CA GLU A 264 13.75 -17.32 16.92
C GLU A 264 13.11 -18.21 15.86
N ASN A 265 11.81 -18.03 15.63
CA ASN A 265 11.06 -18.76 14.64
C ASN A 265 10.27 -17.81 13.75
N ARG A 266 10.09 -18.19 12.49
CA ARG A 266 9.29 -17.44 11.52
C ARG A 266 7.87 -17.96 11.52
N TRP A 267 6.93 -17.13 11.94
CA TRP A 267 5.52 -17.38 11.80
C TRP A 267 5.04 -16.83 10.45
N GLU A 268 5.14 -17.66 9.43
CA GLU A 268 4.70 -17.39 8.06
C GLU A 268 3.33 -18.04 7.83
N VAL A 269 2.50 -17.41 6.99
CA VAL A 269 1.26 -18.02 6.52
C VAL A 269 1.32 -18.05 4.99
N PRO A 270 1.37 -19.25 4.37
CA PRO A 270 1.20 -19.36 2.94
C PRO A 270 -0.21 -18.88 2.59
N ASP A 271 -0.39 -18.19 1.45
CA ASP A 271 -1.70 -17.80 0.88
C ASP A 271 -2.29 -16.42 1.25
N ILE A 272 -1.52 -15.50 1.85
CA ILE A 272 -1.97 -14.08 1.97
C ILE A 272 -1.95 -13.34 0.61
N GLY A 273 -1.25 -13.90 -0.38
CA GLY A 273 -1.11 -13.31 -1.71
C GLY A 273 -2.44 -13.06 -2.43
N SER A 274 -3.42 -13.96 -2.29
CA SER A 274 -4.76 -13.80 -2.88
C SER A 274 -5.49 -12.61 -2.29
N PHE A 275 -5.53 -12.48 -0.95
CA PHE A 275 -6.14 -11.31 -0.30
C PHE A 275 -5.47 -10.01 -0.75
N LEU A 276 -4.15 -9.98 -0.86
CA LEU A 276 -3.43 -8.81 -1.32
C LEU A 276 -3.88 -8.43 -2.74
N ILE A 277 -3.95 -9.42 -3.65
CA ILE A 277 -4.43 -9.22 -5.02
C ILE A 277 -5.87 -8.71 -5.00
N ASP A 278 -6.78 -9.38 -4.29
CA ASP A 278 -8.20 -9.00 -4.18
C ASP A 278 -8.38 -7.57 -3.65
N TRP A 279 -7.62 -7.20 -2.61
CA TRP A 279 -7.69 -5.86 -2.03
C TRP A 279 -7.20 -4.78 -2.99
N ILE A 280 -6.09 -5.04 -3.70
CA ILE A 280 -5.55 -4.09 -4.67
C ILE A 280 -6.47 -3.99 -5.89
N GLU A 281 -7.02 -5.09 -6.39
CA GLU A 281 -8.00 -5.08 -7.49
C GLU A 281 -9.26 -4.30 -7.10
N ALA A 282 -9.78 -4.52 -5.89
CA ALA A 282 -10.91 -3.76 -5.37
C ALA A 282 -10.60 -2.25 -5.29
N LEU A 283 -9.39 -1.88 -4.84
CA LEU A 283 -8.96 -0.49 -4.86
C LEU A 283 -8.89 0.08 -6.27
N LEU A 284 -8.30 -0.63 -7.22
CA LEU A 284 -8.22 -0.17 -8.61
C LEU A 284 -9.59 0.06 -9.23
N VAL A 285 -10.53 -0.86 -9.00
CA VAL A 285 -11.91 -0.70 -9.48
C VAL A 285 -12.55 0.57 -8.91
N ILE A 286 -12.30 0.89 -7.64
CA ILE A 286 -12.83 2.11 -7.02
C ILE A 286 -12.11 3.36 -7.55
N LEU A 287 -10.78 3.33 -7.66
CA LEU A 287 -9.97 4.44 -8.18
C LEU A 287 -10.37 4.78 -9.63
N ASN A 288 -10.59 3.76 -10.48
CA ASN A 288 -11.05 3.97 -11.85
C ASN A 288 -12.49 4.50 -11.96
N LYS A 289 -13.31 4.33 -10.91
CA LYS A 289 -14.68 4.89 -10.84
C LYS A 289 -14.71 6.30 -10.28
N GLN A 290 -13.71 6.71 -9.49
CA GLN A 290 -13.64 8.04 -8.90
C GLN A 290 -12.91 9.00 -9.84
N GLN A 291 -13.48 10.20 -10.05
CA GLN A 291 -12.85 11.22 -10.90
C GLN A 291 -11.90 12.13 -10.12
N SER A 292 -12.11 12.31 -8.81
CA SER A 292 -11.26 13.17 -7.98
C SER A 292 -10.02 12.41 -7.51
N HIS A 293 -8.83 12.90 -7.87
CA HIS A 293 -7.53 12.44 -7.36
C HIS A 293 -7.08 11.02 -7.75
N ALA A 294 -7.76 10.36 -8.70
CA ALA A 294 -7.45 8.99 -9.13
C ALA A 294 -5.99 8.80 -9.56
N VAL A 295 -5.43 9.75 -10.34
CA VAL A 295 -4.05 9.70 -10.82
C VAL A 295 -3.05 9.66 -9.67
N THR A 296 -3.17 10.58 -8.71
CA THR A 296 -2.27 10.64 -7.56
C THR A 296 -2.32 9.35 -6.77
N SER A 297 -3.52 8.84 -6.50
CA SER A 297 -3.71 7.62 -5.73
C SER A 297 -3.21 6.37 -6.47
N ALA A 298 -3.37 6.31 -7.79
CA ALA A 298 -2.81 5.26 -8.63
C ALA A 298 -1.28 5.30 -8.64
N VAL A 299 -0.67 6.50 -8.76
CA VAL A 299 0.79 6.68 -8.68
C VAL A 299 1.33 6.21 -7.33
N LEU A 300 0.63 6.53 -6.24
CA LEU A 300 0.99 6.12 -4.89
C LEU A 300 0.89 4.60 -4.70
N LEU A 301 -0.18 4.00 -5.21
CA LEU A 301 -0.35 2.55 -5.21
C LEU A 301 0.78 1.89 -6.01
N ALA A 302 1.08 2.36 -7.22
CA ALA A 302 2.17 1.88 -8.04
C ALA A 302 3.53 1.95 -7.32
N CYS A 303 3.80 3.06 -6.63
CA CYS A 303 5.01 3.24 -5.83
C CYS A 303 5.12 2.21 -4.70
N CYS A 304 4.02 1.95 -3.98
CA CYS A 304 3.98 0.95 -2.92
C CYS A 304 4.24 -0.46 -3.47
N LEU A 305 3.57 -0.82 -4.55
CA LEU A 305 3.68 -2.14 -5.17
C LEU A 305 5.05 -2.38 -5.79
N PHE A 306 5.67 -1.34 -6.36
CA PHE A 306 7.03 -1.41 -6.86
C PHE A 306 8.04 -1.73 -5.75
N LYS A 307 7.99 -0.99 -4.61
CA LYS A 307 8.84 -1.31 -3.44
C LYS A 307 8.54 -2.72 -2.91
N LEU A 308 7.26 -3.10 -2.83
CA LEU A 308 6.88 -4.42 -2.31
C LEU A 308 7.42 -5.55 -3.19
N ASN A 309 7.32 -5.40 -4.52
CA ASN A 309 7.81 -6.39 -5.48
C ASN A 309 9.33 -6.55 -5.42
N GLN A 310 10.09 -5.48 -5.17
CA GLN A 310 11.54 -5.56 -4.97
C GLN A 310 11.94 -6.41 -3.75
N ILE A 311 11.05 -6.53 -2.76
CA ILE A 311 11.34 -7.22 -1.49
C ILE A 311 10.83 -8.67 -1.52
N PHE A 312 9.62 -8.87 -2.05
CA PHE A 312 8.88 -10.13 -1.92
C PHE A 312 8.57 -10.82 -3.25
N ASN A 313 8.90 -10.20 -4.38
CA ASN A 313 8.63 -10.73 -5.72
C ASN A 313 7.15 -11.15 -5.89
N VAL A 314 6.22 -10.25 -5.57
CA VAL A 314 4.79 -10.51 -5.63
C VAL A 314 4.33 -10.54 -7.10
N PRO A 315 3.79 -11.67 -7.59
CA PRO A 315 3.42 -11.80 -8.99
C PRO A 315 2.07 -11.12 -9.27
N PHE A 316 2.09 -9.84 -9.64
CA PHE A 316 0.90 -9.16 -10.15
C PHE A 316 0.58 -9.60 -11.59
N SER A 317 -0.71 -9.77 -11.90
CA SER A 317 -1.20 -10.11 -13.24
C SER A 317 -0.87 -9.01 -14.27
N ASN A 318 -0.90 -9.36 -15.56
CA ASN A 318 -0.64 -8.38 -16.61
C ASN A 318 -1.82 -7.41 -16.77
N GLU A 319 -3.04 -7.91 -16.58
CA GLU A 319 -4.28 -7.17 -16.56
C GLU A 319 -4.23 -6.08 -15.48
N PHE A 320 -3.72 -6.43 -14.30
CA PHE A 320 -3.49 -5.49 -13.22
C PHE A 320 -2.52 -4.36 -13.62
N ARG A 321 -1.38 -4.69 -14.24
CA ARG A 321 -0.39 -3.70 -14.68
C ARG A 321 -0.96 -2.72 -15.70
N VAL A 322 -1.79 -3.23 -16.61
CA VAL A 322 -2.50 -2.42 -17.60
C VAL A 322 -3.50 -1.49 -16.91
N ALA A 323 -4.34 -2.02 -16.02
CA ALA A 323 -5.36 -1.23 -15.32
C ALA A 323 -4.76 -0.15 -14.41
N LEU A 324 -3.65 -0.45 -13.73
CA LEU A 324 -2.94 0.52 -12.92
C LEU A 324 -2.31 1.63 -13.78
N LEU A 325 -1.73 1.29 -14.94
CA LEU A 325 -1.17 2.28 -15.86
C LEU A 325 -2.28 3.17 -16.47
N GLN A 326 -3.45 2.60 -16.76
CA GLN A 326 -4.65 3.38 -17.14
C GLN A 326 -5.04 4.37 -16.05
N ALA A 327 -5.10 3.92 -14.78
CA ALA A 327 -5.45 4.78 -13.65
C ALA A 327 -4.43 5.91 -13.38
N MET A 328 -3.16 5.70 -13.76
CA MET A 328 -2.10 6.71 -13.68
C MET A 328 -2.14 7.73 -14.84
N SER A 329 -2.95 7.50 -15.88
CA SER A 329 -3.01 8.40 -17.04
C SER A 329 -3.74 9.68 -16.69
N LEU A 330 -3.16 10.83 -17.04
CA LEU A 330 -3.79 12.14 -16.83
C LEU A 330 -5.03 12.27 -17.72
N SER A 331 -6.10 12.83 -17.18
CA SER A 331 -7.27 13.18 -17.97
C SER A 331 -6.97 14.38 -18.87
N ILE A 332 -7.50 14.41 -20.08
CA ILE A 332 -7.19 15.50 -21.01
C ILE A 332 -7.82 16.82 -20.55
N THR A 333 -9.00 16.75 -19.93
CA THR A 333 -9.73 17.95 -19.47
C THR A 333 -9.24 18.50 -18.13
N ASN A 334 -8.80 17.65 -17.20
CA ASN A 334 -8.38 18.08 -15.85
C ASN A 334 -6.91 17.77 -15.54
N GLY A 335 -6.14 17.26 -16.50
CA GLY A 335 -4.80 16.72 -16.27
C GLY A 335 -3.80 17.73 -15.73
N GLU A 336 -3.96 19.02 -16.05
CA GLU A 336 -3.14 20.08 -15.45
C GLU A 336 -3.34 20.14 -13.92
N LYS A 337 -4.60 20.16 -13.45
CA LYS A 337 -4.92 20.16 -12.00
C LYS A 337 -4.50 18.85 -11.33
N GLU A 338 -4.66 17.72 -12.01
CA GLU A 338 -4.22 16.41 -11.52
C GLU A 338 -2.69 16.36 -11.35
N LEU A 339 -1.95 16.92 -12.31
CA LEU A 339 -0.50 17.05 -12.25
C LEU A 339 -0.07 18.00 -11.15
N GLU A 340 -0.67 19.20 -11.05
CA GLU A 340 -0.39 20.16 -9.99
C GLU A 340 -0.60 19.54 -8.60
N PHE A 341 -1.71 18.82 -8.43
CA PHE A 341 -2.00 18.11 -7.19
C PHE A 341 -0.94 17.05 -6.90
N LEU A 342 -0.60 16.19 -7.86
CA LEU A 342 0.48 15.20 -7.70
C LEU A 342 1.82 15.87 -7.34
N MET A 343 2.19 16.95 -8.03
CA MET A 343 3.42 17.69 -7.77
C MET A 343 3.42 18.32 -6.37
N SER A 344 2.29 18.83 -5.90
CA SER A 344 2.14 19.32 -4.52
C SER A 344 2.37 18.22 -3.48
N MET A 345 2.03 16.96 -3.81
CA MET A 345 2.26 15.80 -2.94
C MET A 345 3.71 15.32 -2.94
N ILE A 346 4.36 15.35 -4.10
CA ILE A 346 5.79 15.04 -4.24
C ILE A 346 6.64 16.10 -3.52
N GLY A 347 6.18 17.36 -3.57
CA GLY A 347 6.90 18.53 -3.07
C GLY A 347 8.16 18.83 -3.91
N GLU A 348 9.08 19.60 -3.33
CA GLU A 348 10.35 19.98 -3.99
C GLU A 348 11.44 18.88 -3.93
N SER A 349 11.09 17.67 -3.49
CA SER A 349 12.06 16.58 -3.35
C SER A 349 12.37 15.94 -4.71
N SER A 350 13.57 16.22 -5.24
CA SER A 350 14.09 15.57 -6.46
C SER A 350 14.13 14.05 -6.34
N GLU A 351 14.43 13.52 -5.14
CA GLU A 351 14.45 12.07 -4.88
C GLU A 351 13.06 11.44 -5.00
N ALA A 352 12.04 12.06 -4.39
CA ALA A 352 10.66 11.59 -4.47
C ALA A 352 10.15 11.61 -5.91
N LYS A 353 10.45 12.69 -6.64
CA LYS A 353 10.09 12.83 -8.05
C LYS A 353 10.76 11.77 -8.91
N ASN A 354 12.07 11.58 -8.76
CA ASN A 354 12.83 10.57 -9.49
C ASN A 354 12.30 9.16 -9.19
N PHE A 355 11.93 8.87 -7.95
CA PHE A 355 11.32 7.59 -7.60
C PHE A 355 9.99 7.37 -8.33
N VAL A 356 9.11 8.37 -8.38
CA VAL A 356 7.85 8.30 -9.15
C VAL A 356 8.11 8.05 -10.63
N ILE A 357 9.09 8.73 -11.23
CA ILE A 357 9.48 8.54 -12.64
C ILE A 357 9.96 7.10 -12.88
N ILE A 358 10.83 6.57 -12.02
CA ILE A 358 11.32 5.18 -12.12
C ILE A 358 10.17 4.18 -12.09
N VAL A 359 9.20 4.39 -11.18
CA VAL A 359 8.01 3.54 -11.05
C VAL A 359 7.15 3.61 -12.31
N LEU A 360 6.86 4.80 -12.82
CA LEU A 360 6.08 4.98 -14.05
C LEU A 360 6.76 4.30 -15.25
N VAL A 361 8.06 4.47 -15.41
CA VAL A 361 8.86 3.82 -16.46
C VAL A 361 8.83 2.29 -16.30
N HIS A 362 8.87 1.77 -15.08
CA HIS A 362 8.75 0.33 -14.82
C HIS A 362 7.43 -0.23 -15.37
N TYR A 363 6.30 0.41 -15.06
CA TYR A 363 4.99 -0.04 -15.53
C TYR A 363 4.80 0.15 -17.04
N LEU A 364 5.27 1.26 -17.62
CA LEU A 364 5.30 1.47 -19.06
C LEU A 364 6.06 0.33 -19.76
N ARG A 365 7.29 0.01 -19.30
CA ARG A 365 8.10 -1.09 -19.84
C ARG A 365 7.40 -2.44 -19.70
N ALA A 366 6.77 -2.70 -18.55
CA ALA A 366 6.08 -3.96 -18.30
C ALA A 366 4.91 -4.16 -19.26
N VAL A 367 4.11 -3.12 -19.52
CA VAL A 367 2.97 -3.18 -20.43
C VAL A 367 3.40 -3.25 -21.90
N VAL A 368 4.42 -2.47 -22.31
CA VAL A 368 4.99 -2.53 -23.67
C VAL A 368 5.53 -3.93 -23.99
N LYS A 369 6.19 -4.59 -23.03
CA LYS A 369 6.73 -5.95 -23.21
C LYS A 369 5.67 -7.02 -23.48
N LEU A 370 4.39 -6.74 -23.20
CA LEU A 370 3.30 -7.65 -23.52
C LEU A 370 3.04 -7.76 -25.03
N GLN A 371 3.50 -6.78 -25.83
CA GLN A 371 3.36 -6.75 -27.29
C GLN A 371 1.92 -6.99 -27.78
N LYS A 372 0.96 -6.47 -27.02
CA LYS A 372 -0.48 -6.55 -27.30
C LYS A 372 -0.96 -5.23 -27.92
N PRO A 373 -1.45 -5.21 -29.17
CA PRO A 373 -1.94 -4.00 -29.83
C PRO A 373 -2.99 -3.22 -29.03
N GLU A 374 -3.87 -3.92 -28.32
CA GLU A 374 -4.91 -3.33 -27.48
C GLU A 374 -4.36 -2.48 -26.32
N ASN A 375 -3.13 -2.75 -25.88
CA ASN A 375 -2.48 -2.00 -24.81
C ASN A 375 -1.77 -0.74 -25.32
N ALA A 376 -1.61 -0.57 -26.63
CA ALA A 376 -0.89 0.54 -27.20
C ALA A 376 -1.49 1.90 -26.82
N ILE A 377 -2.82 2.01 -26.83
CA ILE A 377 -3.51 3.24 -26.44
C ILE A 377 -3.32 3.55 -24.95
N VAL A 378 -3.25 2.54 -24.09
CA VAL A 378 -2.97 2.72 -22.65
C VAL A 378 -1.59 3.33 -22.44
N ILE A 379 -0.59 2.84 -23.17
CA ILE A 379 0.76 3.39 -23.13
C ILE A 379 0.75 4.84 -23.60
N VAL A 380 0.10 5.13 -24.73
CA VAL A 380 0.00 6.50 -25.28
C VAL A 380 -0.70 7.45 -24.31
N ASN A 381 -1.77 7.02 -23.65
CA ASN A 381 -2.49 7.82 -22.64
C ASN A 381 -1.65 8.11 -21.38
N ALA A 382 -0.73 7.21 -21.02
CA ALA A 382 0.11 7.36 -19.83
C ALA A 382 1.38 8.20 -20.07
N LEU A 383 1.79 8.39 -21.33
CA LEU A 383 2.99 9.16 -21.69
C LEU A 383 2.98 10.63 -21.25
N PRO A 384 1.86 11.39 -21.32
CA PRO A 384 1.81 12.76 -20.82
C PRO A 384 2.31 12.92 -19.38
N LEU A 385 1.91 12.01 -18.48
CA LEU A 385 2.39 12.05 -17.09
C LEU A 385 3.92 11.95 -17.03
N TYR A 386 4.51 11.04 -17.80
CA TYR A 386 5.97 10.88 -17.87
C TYR A 386 6.64 12.13 -18.45
N HIS A 387 6.12 12.67 -19.56
CA HIS A 387 6.71 13.85 -20.19
C HIS A 387 6.66 15.08 -19.30
N PHE A 388 5.56 15.32 -18.61
CA PHE A 388 5.42 16.48 -17.73
C PHE A 388 6.27 16.33 -16.46
N LEU A 389 6.33 15.12 -15.87
CA LEU A 389 7.24 14.87 -14.75
C LEU A 389 8.70 15.07 -15.16
N CYS A 390 9.09 14.72 -16.39
CA CYS A 390 10.46 14.93 -16.88
C CYS A 390 10.73 16.33 -17.45
N TYR A 391 9.74 17.24 -17.43
CA TYR A 391 9.81 18.56 -18.08
C TYR A 391 10.09 18.51 -19.59
N PHE A 392 9.72 17.42 -20.25
CA PHE A 392 9.84 17.31 -21.71
C PHE A 392 8.77 18.11 -22.45
N SER A 393 7.60 18.28 -21.85
CA SER A 393 6.50 19.13 -22.32
C SER A 393 5.76 19.74 -21.13
N LEU A 394 4.80 20.62 -21.42
CA LEU A 394 3.82 21.12 -20.47
C LEU A 394 2.41 20.89 -21.03
N PRO A 395 1.39 20.77 -20.16
CA PRO A 395 -0.01 20.67 -20.59
C PRO A 395 -0.40 21.83 -21.51
N ASN A 396 -1.11 21.53 -22.60
CA ASN A 396 -1.73 22.51 -23.50
C ASN A 396 -0.76 23.56 -24.08
N GLN A 397 0.50 23.19 -24.34
CA GLN A 397 1.49 24.13 -24.86
C GLN A 397 1.06 24.75 -26.20
N PRO A 398 1.04 26.09 -26.33
CA PRO A 398 0.61 26.78 -27.56
C PRO A 398 1.65 26.70 -28.69
N THR A 399 2.89 26.31 -28.39
CA THR A 399 4.01 26.32 -29.34
C THR A 399 4.64 24.94 -29.51
N TYR A 400 4.77 24.53 -30.78
CA TYR A 400 5.47 23.32 -31.18
C TYR A 400 6.92 23.35 -30.72
N ILE A 401 7.36 22.32 -29.99
CA ILE A 401 8.77 22.11 -29.68
C ILE A 401 9.45 21.62 -30.97
N SER A 402 10.54 22.27 -31.39
CA SER A 402 11.32 21.85 -32.56
C SER A 402 11.79 20.39 -32.46
N LEU A 403 11.67 19.66 -33.58
CA LEU A 403 12.08 18.25 -33.75
C LEU A 403 13.49 17.96 -33.22
N HIS A 404 14.43 18.88 -33.43
CA HIS A 404 15.84 18.70 -33.05
C HIS A 404 16.07 18.79 -31.54
N ASN A 405 15.10 19.33 -30.79
CA ASN A 405 15.19 19.49 -29.33
C ASN A 405 14.50 18.34 -28.58
N ILE A 406 14.11 17.27 -29.28
CA ILE A 406 13.44 16.12 -28.69
C ILE A 406 14.47 15.05 -28.34
N THR A 407 14.82 14.96 -27.07
CA THR A 407 15.60 13.84 -26.53
C THR A 407 14.67 12.68 -26.19
N TRP A 408 14.78 11.57 -26.91
CA TRP A 408 13.96 10.37 -26.73
C TRP A 408 14.32 9.58 -25.46
N GLY A 409 15.50 9.83 -24.89
CA GLY A 409 15.99 9.22 -23.65
C GLY A 409 15.84 7.69 -23.61
N ASP A 410 15.65 7.15 -22.40
CA ASP A 410 15.45 5.72 -22.12
C ASP A 410 14.11 5.16 -22.63
N ALA A 411 13.26 6.03 -23.22
CA ALA A 411 11.97 5.70 -23.80
C ALA A 411 12.05 5.33 -25.28
N PHE A 412 13.17 5.61 -25.97
CA PHE A 412 13.37 5.25 -27.38
C PHE A 412 13.11 3.75 -27.64
N LEU A 413 13.70 2.88 -26.81
CA LEU A 413 13.52 1.43 -26.94
C LEU A 413 12.06 1.00 -26.71
N MET A 414 11.33 1.66 -25.80
CA MET A 414 9.90 1.40 -25.59
C MET A 414 9.07 1.81 -26.82
N ILE A 415 9.40 2.95 -27.42
CA ILE A 415 8.71 3.49 -28.59
C ILE A 415 8.98 2.62 -29.83
N GLU A 416 10.20 2.09 -30.00
CA GLU A 416 10.51 1.09 -31.03
C GLU A 416 9.68 -0.19 -30.86
N MET A 417 9.58 -0.70 -29.64
CA MET A 417 8.76 -1.89 -29.36
C MET A 417 7.28 -1.63 -29.66
N LEU A 418 6.78 -0.44 -29.31
CA LEU A 418 5.40 -0.05 -29.59
C LEU A 418 5.15 0.09 -31.11
N LYS A 419 6.07 0.73 -31.84
CA LYS A 419 6.06 0.82 -33.30
C LYS A 419 6.07 -0.56 -33.96
N SER A 420 6.91 -1.47 -33.48
CA SER A 420 6.96 -2.85 -33.97
C SER A 420 5.63 -3.58 -33.75
N THR A 421 5.04 -3.43 -32.56
CA THR A 421 3.75 -4.03 -32.20
C THR A 421 2.61 -3.52 -33.08
N LEU A 422 2.63 -2.24 -33.44
CA LEU A 422 1.58 -1.61 -34.27
C LEU A 422 1.83 -1.70 -35.79
N LYS A 423 3.03 -2.09 -36.23
CA LYS A 423 3.47 -1.99 -37.64
C LYS A 423 2.49 -2.56 -38.66
N PHE A 424 1.83 -3.67 -38.32
CA PHE A 424 0.91 -4.41 -39.20
C PHE A 424 -0.56 -4.33 -38.73
N ILE A 425 -0.85 -3.51 -37.73
CA ILE A 425 -2.21 -3.33 -37.22
C ILE A 425 -2.90 -2.23 -38.01
N THR A 426 -4.09 -2.51 -38.52
CA THR A 426 -4.85 -1.58 -39.37
C THR A 426 -5.97 -0.94 -38.55
N GLY A 427 -6.24 0.35 -38.78
CA GLY A 427 -7.32 1.06 -38.11
C GLY A 427 -7.08 1.41 -36.64
N PHE A 428 -5.84 1.33 -36.12
CA PHE A 428 -5.51 1.74 -34.76
C PHE A 428 -5.81 3.23 -34.52
N VAL A 429 -5.32 4.11 -35.39
CA VAL A 429 -5.53 5.57 -35.28
C VAL A 429 -7.00 5.88 -35.50
N GLN A 430 -7.64 5.23 -36.47
CA GLN A 430 -9.06 5.44 -36.76
C GLN A 430 -9.94 5.03 -35.57
N LYS A 431 -9.65 3.90 -34.90
CA LYS A 431 -10.37 3.44 -33.71
C LYS A 431 -10.25 4.41 -32.53
N HIS A 432 -9.16 5.16 -32.45
CA HIS A 432 -8.84 6.04 -31.33
C HIS A 432 -8.75 7.51 -31.72
N GLU A 433 -9.38 7.90 -32.83
CA GLU A 433 -9.25 9.22 -33.47
C GLU A 433 -9.50 10.38 -32.50
N GLU A 434 -10.64 10.39 -31.82
CA GLU A 434 -11.01 11.46 -30.89
C GLU A 434 -10.01 11.60 -29.74
N ASN A 435 -9.65 10.47 -29.12
CA ASN A 435 -8.70 10.45 -27.99
C ASN A 435 -7.30 10.92 -28.44
N ILE A 436 -6.82 10.44 -29.60
CA ILE A 436 -5.55 10.87 -30.17
C ILE A 436 -5.58 12.38 -30.44
N GLN A 437 -6.63 12.90 -31.06
CA GLN A 437 -6.73 14.32 -31.38
C GLN A 437 -6.70 15.20 -30.11
N GLN A 438 -7.39 14.78 -29.05
CA GLN A 438 -7.35 15.48 -27.76
C GLN A 438 -5.95 15.39 -27.11
N LEU A 439 -5.30 14.22 -27.17
CA LEU A 439 -3.94 14.03 -26.64
C LEU A 439 -2.88 14.87 -27.35
N LEU A 440 -3.02 15.04 -28.67
CA LEU A 440 -2.12 15.89 -29.46
C LEU A 440 -2.20 17.37 -29.04
N GLN A 441 -3.35 17.82 -28.52
CA GLN A 441 -3.51 19.16 -27.96
C GLN A 441 -2.97 19.24 -26.53
N PHE A 442 -3.16 18.16 -25.76
CA PHE A 442 -2.78 18.11 -24.36
C PHE A 442 -1.26 18.02 -24.15
N ASP A 443 -0.56 17.21 -24.94
CA ASP A 443 0.88 16.96 -24.81
C ASP A 443 1.60 17.12 -26.15
N SER A 444 2.44 18.15 -26.24
CA SER A 444 3.18 18.49 -27.45
C SER A 444 4.18 17.42 -27.91
N LYS A 445 4.60 16.49 -27.03
CA LYS A 445 5.48 15.38 -27.42
C LYS A 445 4.75 14.29 -28.20
N LEU A 446 3.44 14.15 -28.01
CA LEU A 446 2.64 13.15 -28.72
C LEU A 446 2.49 13.46 -30.22
N LEU A 447 2.63 14.74 -30.62
CA LEU A 447 2.73 15.18 -32.01
C LEU A 447 3.88 14.51 -32.78
N TYR A 448 4.87 13.95 -32.09
CA TYR A 448 5.97 13.24 -32.71
C TYR A 448 5.88 11.74 -32.49
N ILE A 449 5.53 11.33 -31.27
CA ILE A 449 5.47 9.91 -30.90
C ILE A 449 4.35 9.19 -31.67
N ILE A 450 3.12 9.75 -31.69
CA ILE A 450 1.98 9.10 -32.35
C ILE A 450 2.25 8.92 -33.85
N PRO A 451 2.74 9.95 -34.58
CA PRO A 451 3.13 9.74 -35.96
C PRO A 451 4.28 8.76 -36.16
N TYR A 452 5.23 8.67 -35.24
CA TYR A 452 6.33 7.71 -35.34
C TYR A 452 5.87 6.25 -35.21
N ILE A 453 4.91 5.98 -34.30
CA ILE A 453 4.38 4.62 -34.05
C ILE A 453 3.18 4.27 -34.95
N CYS A 454 2.62 5.24 -35.68
CA CYS A 454 1.43 5.07 -36.51
C CYS A 454 1.59 3.93 -37.54
N PRO A 455 0.63 3.01 -37.66
CA PRO A 455 0.63 2.04 -38.75
C PRO A 455 0.60 2.72 -40.12
N LEU A 456 1.17 2.06 -41.14
CA LEU A 456 1.28 2.67 -42.47
C LEU A 456 -0.09 2.98 -43.07
N GLU A 457 -1.06 2.08 -42.90
CA GLU A 457 -2.41 2.21 -43.48
C GLU A 457 -3.22 3.38 -42.89
N ASP A 458 -2.89 3.78 -41.67
CA ASP A 458 -3.56 4.83 -40.93
C ASP A 458 -2.96 6.23 -41.19
N THR A 459 -1.87 6.31 -41.96
CA THR A 459 -1.15 7.57 -42.22
C THR A 459 -2.08 8.68 -42.73
N SER A 460 -3.02 8.33 -43.62
CA SER A 460 -3.96 9.30 -44.17
C SER A 460 -4.91 9.88 -43.13
N VAL A 461 -5.33 9.06 -42.16
CA VAL A 461 -6.23 9.44 -41.06
C VAL A 461 -5.47 10.34 -40.09
N LEU A 462 -4.24 9.96 -39.73
CA LEU A 462 -3.36 10.76 -38.89
C LEU A 462 -3.05 12.13 -39.50
N CYS A 463 -2.74 12.22 -40.81
CA CYS A 463 -2.47 13.49 -41.49
C CYS A 463 -3.66 14.45 -41.47
N ASN A 464 -4.89 13.99 -41.21
CA ASN A 464 -6.04 14.86 -41.01
C ASN A 464 -6.08 15.50 -39.61
N MET A 465 -5.52 14.82 -38.60
CA MET A 465 -5.48 15.29 -37.22
C MET A 465 -4.30 16.22 -36.96
N LEU A 466 -3.17 15.98 -37.64
CA LEU A 466 -1.97 16.78 -37.45
C LEU A 466 -2.14 18.21 -37.99
N PRO A 467 -1.42 19.19 -37.42
CA PRO A 467 -1.21 20.49 -38.03
C PRO A 467 -0.64 20.33 -39.44
N LEU A 468 -1.00 21.23 -40.36
CA LEU A 468 -0.62 21.13 -41.77
C LEU A 468 0.89 20.98 -41.95
N ASP A 469 1.69 21.83 -41.32
CA ASP A 469 3.15 21.82 -41.44
C ASP A 469 3.73 20.47 -40.99
N LEU A 470 3.22 19.94 -39.89
CA LEU A 470 3.68 18.67 -39.34
C LEU A 470 3.22 17.46 -40.19
N ALA A 471 2.01 17.53 -40.77
CA ALA A 471 1.52 16.52 -41.70
C ALA A 471 2.39 16.44 -42.97
N ILE A 472 2.85 17.58 -43.47
CA ILE A 472 3.76 17.68 -44.64
C ILE A 472 5.14 17.10 -44.29
N VAL A 473 5.71 17.46 -43.14
CA VAL A 473 7.00 16.91 -42.68
C VAL A 473 6.93 15.38 -42.56
N TRP A 474 5.85 14.86 -41.97
CA TRP A 474 5.68 13.42 -41.79
C TRP A 474 5.51 12.63 -43.09
N LEU A 475 4.84 13.24 -44.08
CA LEU A 475 4.77 12.69 -45.44
C LEU A 475 6.17 12.47 -46.04
N ALA A 476 7.05 13.47 -45.89
CA ALA A 476 8.42 13.39 -46.38
C ALA A 476 9.24 12.33 -45.61
N GLU A 477 9.06 12.23 -44.29
CA GLU A 477 9.74 11.23 -43.47
C GLU A 477 9.31 9.79 -43.80
N ARG A 478 8.00 9.54 -44.00
CA ARG A 478 7.44 8.21 -44.29
C ARG A 478 7.93 7.61 -45.62
N LEU A 479 8.22 8.48 -46.58
CA LEU A 479 8.86 8.10 -47.84
C LEU A 479 10.39 7.98 -47.74
N SER A 480 10.98 8.25 -46.57
CA SER A 480 12.44 8.25 -46.34
C SER A 480 13.16 9.21 -47.28
N LEU A 481 12.54 10.36 -47.60
CA LEU A 481 13.11 11.36 -48.52
C LEU A 481 14.30 12.11 -47.91
N TYR A 482 14.46 12.03 -46.59
CA TYR A 482 15.65 12.47 -45.87
C TYR A 482 16.67 11.33 -45.78
N THR A 483 17.54 11.24 -46.77
CA THR A 483 18.86 10.62 -46.58
C THR A 483 19.92 11.70 -46.54
N TYR A 484 20.96 11.51 -45.72
CA TYR A 484 22.15 12.38 -45.61
C TYR A 484 22.86 12.66 -46.96
N ASN A 485 22.45 11.99 -48.05
CA ASN A 485 22.86 12.27 -49.41
C ASN A 485 21.70 12.93 -50.17
N THR A 486 22.01 14.06 -50.81
CA THR A 486 21.16 14.99 -51.58
C THR A 486 20.37 14.39 -52.77
N ASN A 487 20.26 13.07 -52.89
CA ASN A 487 19.51 12.42 -53.95
C ASN A 487 18.22 11.78 -53.40
N TRP A 488 17.09 12.44 -53.65
CA TRP A 488 15.74 11.94 -53.40
C TRP A 488 15.50 10.68 -54.23
N ARG A 489 15.79 9.50 -53.69
CA ARG A 489 15.61 8.23 -54.41
C ARG A 489 14.17 7.73 -54.25
N LEU A 490 13.26 8.27 -55.06
CA LEU A 490 11.91 7.71 -55.25
C LEU A 490 11.91 6.32 -55.93
N ILE A 491 13.04 5.90 -56.51
CA ILE A 491 13.19 4.71 -57.37
C ILE A 491 13.00 3.39 -56.59
N SER A 492 13.09 3.38 -55.25
CA SER A 492 12.96 2.17 -54.42
C SER A 492 11.64 2.06 -53.64
N VAL A 493 10.68 2.95 -53.86
CA VAL A 493 9.38 2.93 -53.17
C VAL A 493 8.39 2.10 -53.97
N THR A 494 7.83 1.04 -53.37
CA THR A 494 6.79 0.21 -54.02
C THR A 494 5.53 1.03 -54.28
N ASP A 495 4.79 0.73 -55.36
CA ASP A 495 3.51 1.39 -55.68
C ASP A 495 2.52 1.35 -54.50
N PHE A 496 2.49 0.23 -53.78
CA PHE A 496 1.70 0.07 -52.56
C PHE A 496 2.09 1.09 -51.49
N LYS A 497 3.39 1.21 -51.17
CA LYS A 497 3.90 2.17 -50.19
C LYS A 497 3.68 3.61 -50.66
N MET A 498 3.88 3.90 -51.94
CA MET A 498 3.64 5.21 -52.54
C MET A 498 2.17 5.62 -52.45
N ASN A 499 1.25 4.69 -52.67
CA ASN A 499 -0.18 4.96 -52.59
C ASN A 499 -0.63 5.26 -51.15
N ILE A 500 -0.21 4.42 -50.19
CA ILE A 500 -0.67 4.50 -48.80
C ILE A 500 0.06 5.58 -47.99
N CYS A 501 1.36 5.74 -48.19
CA CYS A 501 2.18 6.66 -47.40
C CYS A 501 2.27 8.06 -48.00
N PHE A 502 1.88 8.25 -49.27
CA PHE A 502 2.02 9.54 -49.95
C PHE A 502 0.77 10.01 -50.69
N ARG A 503 0.29 9.29 -51.71
CA ARG A 503 -0.83 9.77 -52.56
C ARG A 503 -2.11 10.00 -51.76
N LYS A 504 -2.53 9.04 -50.94
CA LYS A 504 -3.74 9.15 -50.11
C LYS A 504 -3.64 10.26 -49.03
N PRO A 505 -2.56 10.33 -48.21
CA PRO A 505 -2.43 11.42 -47.25
C PRO A 505 -2.27 12.79 -47.91
N LEU A 506 -1.51 12.91 -49.02
CA LEU A 506 -1.36 14.17 -49.76
C LEU A 506 -2.73 14.69 -50.25
N GLY A 507 -3.54 13.83 -50.87
CA GLY A 507 -4.89 14.22 -51.30
C GLY A 507 -5.79 14.64 -50.13
N SER A 508 -5.52 14.16 -48.92
CA SER A 508 -6.24 14.60 -47.70
C SER A 508 -5.78 15.98 -47.23
N ILE A 509 -4.47 16.25 -47.29
CA ILE A 509 -3.89 17.57 -46.98
C ILE A 509 -4.34 18.63 -47.99
N GLU A 510 -4.30 18.32 -49.29
CA GLU A 510 -4.75 19.24 -50.35
C GLU A 510 -6.22 19.64 -50.14
N LYS A 511 -7.09 18.69 -49.80
CA LYS A 511 -8.49 18.98 -49.45
C LYS A 511 -8.60 19.92 -48.24
N ARG A 512 -7.75 19.78 -47.23
CA ARG A 512 -7.74 20.66 -46.05
C ARG A 512 -7.26 22.07 -46.41
N ILE A 513 -6.19 22.20 -47.19
CA ILE A 513 -5.68 23.48 -47.68
C ILE A 513 -6.77 24.19 -48.49
N TYR A 514 -7.41 23.49 -49.42
CA TYR A 514 -8.47 24.03 -50.26
C TYR A 514 -9.69 24.50 -49.44
N LYS A 515 -10.09 23.72 -48.43
CA LYS A 515 -11.16 24.13 -47.49
C LYS A 515 -10.78 25.37 -46.70
N MET A 516 -9.55 25.47 -46.20
CA MET A 516 -9.07 26.63 -45.44
C MET A 516 -8.95 27.90 -46.30
N SER A 517 -8.66 27.76 -47.60
CA SER A 517 -8.66 28.89 -48.55
C SER A 517 -10.05 29.39 -48.92
N ILE A 518 -11.11 28.61 -48.65
CA ILE A 518 -12.50 29.01 -48.90
C ILE A 518 -13.12 29.70 -47.66
N THR A 519 -12.67 29.35 -46.46
CA THR A 519 -13.19 29.91 -45.19
C THR A 519 -12.40 31.11 -44.65
N LYS A 520 -11.28 31.47 -45.28
CA LYS A 520 -10.57 32.76 -45.10
C LYS A 520 -11.00 33.71 -46.21
#